data_AF-A0A5C5VDW4-F1
#
_entry.id   AF-A0A5C5VDW4-F1
#
_cell.length_a   1.000
_cell.length_b   1.000
_cell.length_c   1.000
_cell.angle_alpha   90.00
_cell.angle_beta   90.00
_cell.angle_gamma   90.00
#
_symmetry.space_group_name_H-M   'P 1'
#
loop_
_entity.id
_entity.type
_entity.pdbx_description
1 polymer ?
#
loop_
_entity_poly.entity_id
_entity_poly.type
_entity_poly.pdbx_seq_one_letter_code
_entity_poly.pdbx_strand_id
1 'polypeptide(L)'
;MTRTTLTSVALLACLAASCATQPAAMGLTIYSDANDGFLEVRDILPPAGEWPQVHPETFGTYNANVGEWFGQGLTAIVLPFQIPNLGAVSNPFTDANLGVMVHEVGTGPTTTDIDLYAVRTDPNPAILTDDYYNGSAPDPTPGVALIQEGFLNASSPVGFVGAPNNFTDAAGDAALLTYLNNAYDGGSGAGDYVFLRLSYGADDFATVWDAYKVTMREAGQQGEWPVLTLGIVAIPGDTDGNGLVEYPQDFDPILNNWRETNDTFGMTLARTDGDLNVDGVINVSDFREWKDAYLAAGGSPEQVLAAFASLGVPEPTSAALAALVLTAVAGAGRRRA
;
A
#
# COMPACT_ATOMS: atom_id res chain seq x y z
N MET A 1 -0.06 -15.10 -72.57
CA MET A 1 -1.12 -14.34 -71.88
C MET A 1 -1.65 -15.20 -70.73
N THR A 2 -0.87 -15.43 -69.66
CA THR A 2 -0.85 -14.64 -68.40
C THR A 2 -2.23 -14.30 -67.84
N ARG A 3 -2.69 -15.12 -66.88
CA ARG A 3 -3.35 -14.67 -65.64
C ARG A 3 -3.33 -15.77 -64.59
N THR A 4 -2.36 -15.64 -63.69
CA THR A 4 -2.27 -16.25 -62.36
C THR A 4 -3.37 -15.67 -61.47
N THR A 5 -4.22 -16.52 -60.89
CA THR A 5 -5.06 -16.16 -59.73
C THR A 5 -4.52 -16.91 -58.52
N LEU A 6 -3.80 -16.17 -57.68
CA LEU A 6 -3.42 -16.54 -56.33
C LEU A 6 -4.68 -16.53 -55.46
N THR A 7 -5.03 -17.70 -54.92
CA THR A 7 -6.03 -17.81 -53.85
C THR A 7 -5.30 -17.56 -52.53
N SER A 8 -5.53 -16.39 -51.94
CA SER A 8 -4.97 -15.98 -50.66
C SER A 8 -5.48 -16.87 -49.52
N VAL A 9 -4.56 -17.57 -48.86
CA VAL A 9 -4.79 -18.15 -47.53
C VAL A 9 -4.80 -16.99 -46.54
N ALA A 10 -5.99 -16.57 -46.12
CA ALA A 10 -6.14 -15.64 -45.01
C ALA A 10 -5.80 -16.37 -43.71
N LEU A 11 -4.60 -16.09 -43.20
CA LEU A 11 -4.13 -16.47 -41.88
C LEU A 11 -5.05 -15.79 -40.85
N LEU A 12 -5.98 -16.55 -40.28
CA LEU A 12 -6.78 -16.13 -39.14
C LEU A 12 -5.86 -16.15 -37.92
N ALA A 13 -5.14 -15.06 -37.70
CA ALA A 13 -4.41 -14.84 -36.46
C ALA A 13 -5.44 -14.72 -35.34
N CYS A 14 -5.53 -15.77 -34.52
CA CYS A 14 -6.23 -15.76 -33.25
C CYS A 14 -5.71 -14.59 -32.41
N LEU A 15 -6.45 -13.49 -32.40
CA LEU A 15 -6.32 -12.46 -31.38
C LEU A 15 -6.99 -13.00 -30.11
N ALA A 16 -6.37 -14.01 -29.50
CA ALA A 16 -6.55 -14.25 -28.08
C ALA A 16 -5.78 -13.12 -27.40
N ALA A 17 -6.42 -11.96 -27.26
CA ALA A 17 -6.09 -11.09 -26.15
C ALA A 17 -6.35 -11.95 -24.91
N SER A 18 -5.29 -12.50 -24.33
CA SER A 18 -5.32 -13.00 -22.97
C SER A 18 -5.76 -11.80 -22.13
N CYS A 19 -7.06 -11.73 -21.86
CA CYS A 19 -7.57 -10.98 -20.75
C CYS A 19 -7.03 -11.72 -19.51
N ALA A 20 -5.76 -11.46 -19.19
CA ALA A 20 -5.23 -11.75 -17.88
C ALA A 20 -6.09 -10.90 -16.95
N THR A 21 -7.07 -11.53 -16.32
CA THR A 21 -7.72 -10.98 -15.15
C THR A 21 -6.59 -10.60 -14.20
N GLN A 22 -6.39 -9.30 -13.96
CA GLN A 22 -5.46 -8.85 -12.94
C GLN A 22 -5.77 -9.65 -11.67
N PRO A 23 -4.76 -10.25 -11.01
CA PRO A 23 -4.97 -10.91 -9.73
C PRO A 23 -5.67 -9.92 -8.78
N ALA A 24 -6.57 -10.45 -7.96
CA ALA A 24 -7.35 -9.65 -7.01
C ALA A 24 -6.42 -8.77 -6.16
N ALA A 25 -6.75 -7.49 -6.03
CA ALA A 25 -5.99 -6.55 -5.22
C ALA A 25 -5.88 -7.10 -3.78
N MET A 26 -4.67 -7.17 -3.25
CA MET A 26 -4.46 -7.46 -1.83
C MET A 26 -4.60 -6.16 -1.06
N GLY A 27 -5.35 -6.19 0.04
CA GLY A 27 -5.54 -5.01 0.89
C GLY A 27 -4.38 -4.86 1.86
N LEU A 28 -3.67 -3.73 1.79
CA LEU A 28 -2.63 -3.34 2.74
C LEU A 28 -3.15 -2.18 3.60
N THR A 29 -3.06 -2.33 4.91
CA THR A 29 -3.42 -1.27 5.86
C THR A 29 -2.16 -0.69 6.48
N ILE A 30 -1.91 0.60 6.25
CA ILE A 30 -0.88 1.35 6.95
C ILE A 30 -1.53 2.39 7.85
N TYR A 31 -0.88 2.72 8.95
CA TYR A 31 -1.40 3.65 9.93
C TYR A 31 -0.47 4.87 10.03
N SER A 32 -0.97 6.00 10.52
CA SER A 32 -0.15 7.20 10.68
C SER A 32 1.10 6.95 11.53
N ASP A 33 2.16 7.68 11.27
CA ASP A 33 3.38 7.60 12.05
C ASP A 33 3.19 8.14 13.49
N ALA A 34 4.10 7.76 14.40
CA ALA A 34 4.09 8.29 15.77
C ALA A 34 4.40 9.79 15.86
N ASN A 35 4.89 10.40 14.78
CA ASN A 35 5.05 11.85 14.66
C ASN A 35 3.83 12.55 14.05
N ASP A 36 2.65 11.90 13.99
CA ASP A 36 1.43 12.61 13.65
C ASP A 36 1.11 13.69 14.69
N GLY A 37 0.48 14.77 14.24
CA GLY A 37 0.40 15.95 15.07
C GLY A 37 -0.36 17.08 14.42
N PHE A 38 -0.20 18.28 14.99
CA PHE A 38 -0.88 19.46 14.51
C PHE A 38 0.03 20.67 14.48
N LEU A 39 -0.25 21.56 13.54
CA LEU A 39 0.36 22.85 13.40
C LEU A 39 -0.63 23.89 13.89
N GLU A 40 -0.19 24.74 14.81
CA GLU A 40 -1.02 25.76 15.41
C GLU A 40 -0.51 27.15 15.04
N VAL A 41 -1.42 28.07 14.71
CA VAL A 41 -1.17 29.51 14.71
C VAL A 41 -2.14 30.13 15.69
N ARG A 42 -1.66 30.81 16.74
CA ARG A 42 -2.48 31.63 17.65
C ARG A 42 -1.94 33.05 17.78
N ASP A 43 -2.81 34.04 17.65
CA ASP A 43 -2.42 35.44 17.90
C ASP A 43 -2.18 35.72 19.41
N ILE A 44 -2.71 34.88 20.31
CA ILE A 44 -2.79 35.20 21.75
C ILE A 44 -1.69 34.59 22.65
N LEU A 45 -0.86 33.67 22.15
CA LEU A 45 0.16 32.99 22.97
C LEU A 45 1.57 33.59 22.70
N PRO A 46 2.30 34.08 23.71
CA PRO A 46 3.67 34.54 23.53
C PRO A 46 4.66 33.35 23.34
N PRO A 47 5.75 33.53 22.56
CA PRO A 47 6.10 34.74 21.82
C PRO A 47 5.40 34.80 20.45
N ALA A 48 4.86 35.98 20.12
CA ALA A 48 4.14 36.29 18.88
C ALA A 48 5.05 36.37 17.62
N GLY A 49 6.01 35.46 17.45
CA GLY A 49 7.02 35.55 16.39
C GLY A 49 7.49 34.24 15.76
N GLU A 50 7.02 33.08 16.23
CA GLU A 50 7.46 31.77 15.73
C GLU A 50 6.25 30.89 15.37
N TRP A 51 5.32 31.44 14.60
CA TRP A 51 4.14 30.74 14.10
C TRP A 51 4.35 30.33 12.63
N PRO A 52 3.84 29.16 12.19
CA PRO A 52 3.12 28.15 12.97
C PRO A 52 4.04 27.37 13.92
N GLN A 53 3.48 26.89 15.04
CA GLN A 53 4.16 25.97 15.95
C GLN A 53 3.84 24.53 15.58
N VAL A 54 4.88 23.69 15.52
CA VAL A 54 4.73 22.24 15.34
C VAL A 54 4.47 21.61 16.70
N HIS A 55 3.36 20.87 16.79
CA HIS A 55 3.04 19.99 17.90
C HIS A 55 3.13 18.55 17.40
N PRO A 56 4.29 17.88 17.59
CA PRO A 56 4.54 16.53 17.04
C PRO A 56 3.83 15.42 17.82
N GLU A 57 3.02 15.79 18.82
CA GLU A 57 2.19 14.90 19.61
C GLU A 57 1.00 15.69 20.17
N THR A 58 0.00 14.98 20.68
CA THR A 58 -1.23 15.57 21.26
C THR A 58 -1.07 16.02 22.72
N PHE A 59 0.16 16.29 23.19
CA PHE A 59 0.49 16.70 24.56
C PHE A 59 -0.04 15.76 25.65
N GLY A 60 -0.03 14.46 25.40
CA GLY A 60 -0.58 13.45 26.30
C GLY A 60 -2.11 13.38 26.31
N THR A 61 -2.77 14.03 25.36
CA THR A 61 -4.15 13.69 24.98
C THR A 61 -4.13 12.55 23.94
N TYR A 62 -5.25 12.32 23.26
CA TYR A 62 -5.38 11.25 22.24
C TYR A 62 -5.99 11.78 20.94
N ASN A 63 -6.18 13.10 20.85
CA ASN A 63 -6.81 13.77 19.73
C ASN A 63 -6.17 15.13 19.50
N ALA A 64 -6.16 15.57 18.25
CA ALA A 64 -5.79 16.93 17.89
C ALA A 64 -7.01 17.67 17.33
N ASN A 65 -6.98 18.99 17.48
CA ASN A 65 -7.98 19.88 16.94
C ASN A 65 -7.59 20.28 15.50
N VAL A 66 -8.56 20.37 14.58
CA VAL A 66 -8.43 21.07 13.30
C VAL A 66 -9.56 22.10 13.18
N GLY A 67 -9.21 23.35 12.85
CA GLY A 67 -10.14 24.49 12.84
C GLY A 67 -9.89 25.50 13.97
N GLU A 68 -10.90 26.31 14.30
CA GLU A 68 -10.83 27.33 15.35
C GLU A 68 -11.10 26.75 16.74
N TRP A 69 -10.30 27.16 17.73
CA TRP A 69 -10.48 26.72 19.12
C TRP A 69 -10.55 27.86 20.14
N PHE A 70 -11.75 28.44 20.29
CA PHE A 70 -12.16 29.46 21.27
C PHE A 70 -11.22 30.67 21.37
N GLY A 71 -10.66 31.12 20.25
CA GLY A 71 -9.70 32.23 20.19
C GLY A 71 -9.14 32.43 18.78
N GLN A 72 -8.55 33.61 18.52
CA GLN A 72 -7.96 33.96 17.23
C GLN A 72 -6.77 33.06 16.88
N GLY A 73 -7.06 31.89 16.33
CA GLY A 73 -6.07 30.93 15.92
C GLY A 73 -6.67 29.69 15.29
N LEU A 74 -5.89 29.07 14.42
CA LEU A 74 -6.32 27.97 13.57
C LEU A 74 -5.30 26.85 13.65
N THR A 75 -5.80 25.63 13.83
CA THR A 75 -4.99 24.42 13.81
C THR A 75 -5.21 23.63 12.52
N ALA A 76 -4.13 23.11 11.96
CA ALA A 76 -4.14 22.12 10.89
C ALA A 76 -3.54 20.82 11.42
N ILE A 77 -4.07 19.67 11.01
CA ILE A 77 -3.52 18.36 11.39
C ILE A 77 -2.65 17.86 10.25
N VAL A 78 -1.49 17.28 10.57
CA VAL A 78 -0.61 16.63 9.59
C VAL A 78 -0.40 15.17 9.99
N LEU A 79 -0.62 14.29 9.04
CA LEU A 79 -0.60 12.84 9.18
C LEU A 79 0.48 12.26 8.25
N PRO A 80 1.68 11.96 8.77
CA PRO A 80 2.70 11.24 8.02
C PRO A 80 2.31 9.76 7.90
N PHE A 81 2.43 9.18 6.71
CA PHE A 81 2.30 7.74 6.48
C PHE A 81 3.52 7.22 5.73
N GLN A 82 4.17 6.18 6.24
CA GLN A 82 5.29 5.56 5.53
C GLN A 82 4.77 4.74 4.35
N ILE A 83 5.22 5.07 3.14
CA ILE A 83 4.97 4.28 1.94
C ILE A 83 5.66 2.92 2.10
N PRO A 84 4.97 1.79 1.87
CA PRO A 84 5.59 0.47 1.94
C PRO A 84 6.70 0.33 0.89
N ASN A 85 7.72 -0.48 1.18
CA ASN A 85 8.72 -0.81 0.18
C ASN A 85 8.31 -2.07 -0.57
N LEU A 86 7.71 -1.88 -1.76
CA LEU A 86 7.24 -2.94 -2.65
C LEU A 86 8.25 -3.25 -3.77
N GLY A 87 9.49 -2.76 -3.63
CA GLY A 87 10.53 -2.86 -4.67
C GLY A 87 10.28 -1.97 -5.89
N ALA A 88 10.96 -2.30 -7.01
CA ALA A 88 10.90 -1.51 -8.23
C ALA A 88 9.64 -1.80 -9.08
N VAL A 89 8.47 -1.41 -8.57
CA VAL A 89 7.16 -1.63 -9.21
C VAL A 89 6.55 -0.30 -9.65
N SER A 90 6.15 -0.20 -10.93
CA SER A 90 5.43 0.98 -11.43
C SER A 90 3.97 0.93 -11.02
N ASN A 91 3.48 2.01 -10.41
CA ASN A 91 2.09 2.15 -9.93
C ASN A 91 1.61 0.94 -9.11
N PRO A 92 2.27 0.62 -7.98
CA PRO A 92 1.95 -0.58 -7.23
C PRO A 92 0.58 -0.50 -6.54
N PHE A 93 0.00 0.69 -6.38
CA PHE A 93 -1.29 0.87 -5.74
C PHE A 93 -2.41 0.83 -6.79
N THR A 94 -3.47 0.10 -6.47
CA THR A 94 -4.68 -0.08 -7.30
C THR A 94 -5.89 0.63 -6.71
N ASP A 95 -5.91 0.79 -5.39
CA ASP A 95 -6.92 1.53 -4.62
C ASP A 95 -6.22 2.27 -3.48
N ALA A 96 -6.81 3.38 -3.02
CA ALA A 96 -6.36 4.10 -1.83
C ALA A 96 -7.52 4.79 -1.14
N ASN A 97 -7.60 4.68 0.19
CA ASN A 97 -8.63 5.31 1.00
C ASN A 97 -8.07 5.75 2.36
N LEU A 98 -8.25 7.02 2.71
CA LEU A 98 -7.88 7.55 4.02
C LEU A 98 -9.09 7.44 4.95
N GLY A 99 -8.89 6.89 6.14
CA GLY A 99 -9.85 6.90 7.23
C GLY A 99 -9.33 7.67 8.44
N VAL A 100 -10.18 8.50 9.03
CA VAL A 100 -9.94 9.13 10.33
C VAL A 100 -11.12 8.92 11.28
N MET A 101 -10.89 8.99 12.58
CA MET A 101 -11.97 8.99 13.57
C MET A 101 -12.16 10.39 14.15
N VAL A 102 -13.33 10.97 13.91
CA VAL A 102 -13.75 12.21 14.56
C VAL A 102 -14.31 11.87 15.94
N HIS A 103 -13.61 12.34 16.98
CA HIS A 103 -13.97 12.16 18.38
C HIS A 103 -15.09 13.14 18.80
N GLU A 104 -14.97 14.39 18.39
CA GLU A 104 -15.87 15.47 18.78
C GLU A 104 -15.95 16.51 17.67
N VAL A 105 -17.09 17.21 17.58
CA VAL A 105 -17.27 18.36 16.69
C VAL A 105 -17.66 19.59 17.50
N GLY A 106 -17.23 20.75 17.03
CA GLY A 106 -17.52 22.04 17.62
C GLY A 106 -19.03 22.29 17.81
N THR A 107 -19.36 23.05 18.84
CA THR A 107 -20.75 23.44 19.15
C THR A 107 -21.12 24.83 18.61
N GLY A 108 -20.28 25.39 17.73
CA GLY A 108 -20.55 26.63 17.02
C GLY A 108 -21.85 26.60 16.19
N PRO A 109 -22.40 27.76 15.81
CA PRO A 109 -23.62 27.86 15.01
C PRO A 109 -23.47 27.28 13.59
N THR A 110 -22.23 27.16 13.11
CA THR A 110 -21.82 26.47 11.90
C THR A 110 -20.55 25.69 12.21
N THR A 111 -20.40 24.51 11.61
CA THR A 111 -19.10 23.82 11.54
C THR A 111 -18.61 23.91 10.11
N THR A 112 -17.52 24.62 9.90
CA THR A 112 -16.88 24.81 8.60
C THR A 112 -16.21 23.53 8.17
N ASP A 113 -16.30 23.26 6.88
CA ASP A 113 -15.74 22.06 6.28
C ASP A 113 -14.20 22.02 6.41
N ILE A 114 -13.66 20.81 6.50
CA ILE A 114 -12.21 20.55 6.53
C ILE A 114 -11.84 19.84 5.24
N ASP A 115 -10.88 20.40 4.54
CA ASP A 115 -10.33 19.86 3.30
C ASP A 115 -9.13 18.95 3.60
N LEU A 116 -8.93 17.96 2.73
CA LEU A 116 -7.78 17.07 2.75
C LEU A 116 -6.80 17.42 1.64
N TYR A 117 -5.55 17.68 2.01
CA TYR A 117 -4.44 17.95 1.10
C TYR A 117 -3.35 16.89 1.23
N ALA A 118 -2.64 16.63 0.14
CA ALA A 118 -1.37 15.93 0.14
C ALA A 118 -0.26 16.96 -0.07
N VAL A 119 0.66 17.08 0.89
CA VAL A 119 1.52 18.27 1.02
C VAL A 119 2.92 18.02 0.46
N ARG A 120 3.54 16.91 0.85
CA ARG A 120 4.90 16.55 0.42
C ARG A 120 5.21 15.08 0.66
N THR A 121 6.35 14.65 0.12
CA THR A 121 7.02 13.38 0.39
C THR A 121 8.38 13.64 1.02
N ASP A 122 8.80 12.86 2.01
CA ASP A 122 10.12 12.99 2.64
C ASP A 122 10.58 11.68 3.31
N PRO A 123 11.87 11.31 3.26
CA PRO A 123 12.38 10.17 4.02
C PRO A 123 12.31 10.33 5.54
N ASN A 124 12.12 11.56 6.06
CA ASN A 124 12.00 11.85 7.48
C ASN A 124 10.52 12.12 7.86
N PRO A 125 9.95 11.42 8.87
CA PRO A 125 8.56 11.61 9.29
C PRO A 125 8.25 12.92 10.01
N ALA A 126 9.27 13.75 10.30
CA ALA A 126 9.08 14.98 11.06
C ALA A 126 8.14 15.97 10.33
N ILE A 127 7.13 16.49 11.06
CA ILE A 127 6.29 17.60 10.61
C ILE A 127 7.12 18.90 10.62
N LEU A 128 6.97 19.70 9.57
CA LEU A 128 7.65 20.98 9.39
C LEU A 128 6.64 22.13 9.46
N THR A 129 7.12 23.33 9.78
CA THR A 129 6.29 24.54 9.75
C THR A 129 5.74 24.83 8.36
N ASP A 130 6.48 24.47 7.32
CA ASP A 130 6.10 24.65 5.91
C ASP A 130 4.97 23.70 5.48
N ASP A 131 4.61 22.71 6.30
CA ASP A 131 3.44 21.88 6.05
C ASP A 131 2.13 22.64 6.31
N TYR A 132 2.19 23.77 7.00
CA TYR A 132 1.01 24.57 7.36
C TYR A 132 0.52 25.43 6.20
N TYR A 133 -0.80 25.49 6.03
CA TYR A 133 -1.45 26.50 5.20
C TYR A 133 -2.86 26.79 5.71
N ASN A 134 -3.20 28.07 5.75
CA ASN A 134 -4.53 28.59 6.11
C ASN A 134 -4.94 29.80 5.25
N GLY A 135 -4.35 29.94 4.06
CA GLY A 135 -4.69 30.99 3.11
C GLY A 135 -5.89 30.61 2.23
N SER A 136 -5.98 31.25 1.06
CA SER A 136 -7.03 30.99 0.08
C SER A 136 -7.13 29.52 -0.33
N ALA A 137 -8.31 28.91 -0.24
CA ALA A 137 -8.55 27.59 -0.81
C ALA A 137 -8.66 27.64 -2.36
N PRO A 138 -8.06 26.69 -3.10
CA PRO A 138 -7.15 25.64 -2.63
C PRO A 138 -5.74 26.17 -2.37
N ASP A 139 -4.98 25.46 -1.53
CA ASP A 139 -3.56 25.75 -1.26
C ASP A 139 -2.75 25.87 -2.58
N PRO A 140 -2.21 27.06 -2.91
CA PRO A 140 -1.51 27.32 -4.16
C PRO A 140 -0.04 26.90 -4.12
N THR A 141 0.44 26.32 -3.01
CA THR A 141 1.83 25.94 -2.83
C THR A 141 2.23 24.88 -3.87
N PRO A 142 3.30 25.09 -4.66
CA PRO A 142 3.73 24.12 -5.66
C PRO A 142 4.00 22.74 -5.06
N GLY A 143 3.39 21.71 -5.62
CA GLY A 143 3.54 20.33 -5.16
C GLY A 143 2.49 19.89 -4.14
N VAL A 144 1.72 20.83 -3.56
CA VAL A 144 0.55 20.50 -2.75
C VAL A 144 -0.62 20.16 -3.67
N ALA A 145 -1.29 19.06 -3.37
CA ALA A 145 -2.48 18.60 -4.08
C ALA A 145 -3.69 18.59 -3.16
N LEU A 146 -4.78 19.25 -3.57
CA LEU A 146 -6.09 19.05 -2.96
C LEU A 146 -6.57 17.63 -3.29
N ILE A 147 -6.78 16.80 -2.28
CA ILE A 147 -7.29 15.44 -2.42
C ILE A 147 -8.81 15.44 -2.36
N GLN A 148 -9.40 16.14 -1.38
CA GLN A 148 -10.84 16.21 -1.23
C GLN A 148 -11.28 17.49 -0.53
N GLU A 149 -12.18 18.24 -1.16
CA GLU A 149 -12.90 19.34 -0.51
C GLU A 149 -13.96 18.77 0.43
N GLY A 150 -14.11 19.38 1.61
CA GLY A 150 -15.11 18.96 2.60
C GLY A 150 -15.00 17.51 3.04
N PHE A 151 -13.76 17.02 3.18
CA PHE A 151 -13.45 15.71 3.75
C PHE A 151 -14.11 15.49 5.11
N LEU A 152 -14.07 16.50 5.99
CA LEU A 152 -14.99 16.58 7.14
C LEU A 152 -15.98 17.72 6.92
N ASN A 153 -17.22 17.51 7.32
CA ASN A 153 -18.28 18.52 7.25
C ASN A 153 -19.27 18.34 8.40
N ALA A 154 -20.27 19.20 8.50
CA ALA A 154 -21.23 19.18 9.63
C ALA A 154 -22.04 17.86 9.74
N SER A 155 -22.02 17.02 8.71
CA SER A 155 -22.68 15.69 8.70
C SER A 155 -21.72 14.54 8.98
N SER A 156 -20.42 14.80 9.15
CA SER A 156 -19.42 13.80 9.49
C SER A 156 -19.83 13.00 10.74
N PRO A 157 -19.79 11.66 10.70
CA PRO A 157 -20.03 10.85 11.88
C PRO A 157 -19.04 11.18 13.00
N VAL A 158 -19.51 11.15 14.25
CA VAL A 158 -18.72 11.49 15.44
C VAL A 158 -18.84 10.38 16.48
N GLY A 159 -17.76 10.14 17.22
CA GLY A 159 -17.74 9.32 18.42
C GLY A 159 -16.80 8.12 18.34
N PHE A 160 -16.47 7.59 19.52
CA PHE A 160 -15.64 6.40 19.68
C PHE A 160 -16.39 5.14 19.28
N VAL A 161 -16.06 4.60 18.11
CA VAL A 161 -16.65 3.36 17.58
C VAL A 161 -15.62 2.25 17.34
N GLY A 162 -14.36 2.46 17.76
CA GLY A 162 -13.28 1.47 17.65
C GLY A 162 -12.78 1.23 16.22
N ALA A 163 -13.15 2.12 15.29
CA ALA A 163 -12.75 2.15 13.89
C ALA A 163 -12.82 3.61 13.39
N PRO A 164 -12.09 3.99 12.31
CA PRO A 164 -12.33 5.24 11.62
C PRO A 164 -13.79 5.35 11.17
N ASN A 165 -14.34 6.56 11.25
CA ASN A 165 -15.77 6.83 11.01
C ASN A 165 -15.99 7.87 9.90
N ASN A 166 -14.92 8.44 9.35
CA ASN A 166 -14.91 9.33 8.20
C ASN A 166 -13.84 8.83 7.23
N PHE A 167 -14.20 8.73 5.95
CA PHE A 167 -13.35 8.19 4.90
C PHE A 167 -13.36 9.12 3.68
N THR A 168 -12.32 9.04 2.86
CA THR A 168 -12.33 9.71 1.56
C THR A 168 -13.46 9.15 0.70
N ASP A 169 -14.05 10.00 -0.13
CA ASP A 169 -15.08 9.60 -1.08
C ASP A 169 -14.44 9.07 -2.38
N ALA A 170 -15.25 8.64 -3.35
CA ALA A 170 -14.73 8.07 -4.58
C ALA A 170 -13.83 9.03 -5.40
N ALA A 171 -14.03 10.34 -5.30
CA ALA A 171 -13.16 11.31 -5.97
C ALA A 171 -11.86 11.52 -5.17
N GLY A 172 -11.97 11.61 -3.84
CA GLY A 172 -10.83 11.65 -2.93
C GLY A 172 -9.94 10.41 -3.04
N ASP A 173 -10.51 9.22 -3.10
CA ASP A 173 -9.81 7.95 -3.29
C ASP A 173 -8.99 7.95 -4.59
N ALA A 174 -9.58 8.42 -5.70
CA ALA A 174 -8.90 8.49 -6.99
C ALA A 174 -7.76 9.52 -7.00
N ALA A 175 -7.96 10.68 -6.36
CA ALA A 175 -6.93 11.70 -6.21
C ALA A 175 -5.77 11.20 -5.33
N LEU A 176 -6.10 10.54 -4.21
CA LEU A 176 -5.15 9.96 -3.28
C LEU A 176 -4.34 8.84 -3.93
N LEU A 177 -4.99 7.94 -4.66
CA LEU A 177 -4.35 6.87 -5.42
C LEU A 177 -3.34 7.43 -6.43
N THR A 178 -3.73 8.47 -7.17
CA THR A 178 -2.85 9.14 -8.13
C THR A 178 -1.64 9.74 -7.43
N TYR A 179 -1.86 10.44 -6.31
CA TYR A 179 -0.79 11.03 -5.52
C TYR A 179 0.18 9.97 -4.98
N LEU A 180 -0.31 8.88 -4.41
CA LEU A 180 0.51 7.82 -3.83
C LEU A 180 1.35 7.07 -4.87
N ASN A 181 0.79 6.79 -6.04
CA ASN A 181 1.54 6.17 -7.12
C ASN A 181 2.63 7.11 -7.68
N ASN A 182 2.37 8.41 -7.74
CA ASN A 182 3.38 9.41 -8.10
C ASN A 182 4.47 9.52 -7.01
N ALA A 183 4.09 9.47 -5.74
CA ALA A 183 5.02 9.48 -4.61
C ALA A 183 5.90 8.21 -4.59
N TYR A 184 5.34 7.05 -4.94
CA TYR A 184 6.09 5.80 -5.06
C TYR A 184 7.15 5.84 -6.16
N ASP A 185 6.84 6.51 -7.28
CA ASP A 185 7.73 6.73 -8.45
C ASP A 185 8.53 5.48 -8.87
N GLY A 186 7.83 4.39 -9.16
CA GLY A 186 8.47 3.15 -9.59
C GLY A 186 9.40 2.49 -8.55
N GLY A 187 9.27 2.85 -7.27
CA GLY A 187 10.07 2.36 -6.16
C GLY A 187 11.12 3.34 -5.65
N SER A 188 11.25 4.51 -6.27
CA SER A 188 12.21 5.53 -5.84
C SER A 188 11.80 6.24 -4.54
N GLY A 189 10.48 6.35 -4.28
CA GLY A 189 9.92 6.84 -3.01
C GLY A 189 9.52 5.73 -2.03
N ALA A 190 9.98 4.49 -2.27
CA ALA A 190 9.71 3.37 -1.38
C ALA A 190 10.33 3.61 0.00
N GLY A 191 9.51 3.54 1.06
CA GLY A 191 9.95 3.80 2.44
C GLY A 191 9.94 5.27 2.85
N ASP A 192 9.70 6.21 1.92
CA ASP A 192 9.49 7.62 2.25
C ASP A 192 8.11 7.82 2.90
N TYR A 193 7.94 8.95 3.57
CA TYR A 193 6.67 9.35 4.17
C TYR A 193 5.91 10.29 3.25
N VAL A 194 4.60 10.08 3.13
CA VAL A 194 3.66 11.06 2.58
C VAL A 194 3.00 11.83 3.70
N PHE A 195 2.82 13.13 3.49
CA PHE A 195 2.24 14.02 4.48
C PHE A 195 0.86 14.47 4.02
N LEU A 196 -0.17 13.94 4.68
CA LEU A 196 -1.56 14.34 4.44
C LEU A 196 -1.96 15.38 5.48
N ARG A 197 -2.60 16.46 5.05
CA ARG A 197 -2.98 17.57 5.92
C ARG A 197 -4.49 17.80 5.89
N LEU A 198 -5.06 17.95 7.07
CA LEU A 198 -6.42 18.45 7.27
C LEU A 198 -6.36 19.94 7.52
N SER A 199 -6.98 20.72 6.64
CA SER A 199 -7.00 22.18 6.67
C SER A 199 -8.42 22.71 6.72
N TYR A 200 -8.60 23.85 7.36
CA TYR A 200 -9.86 24.58 7.36
C TYR A 200 -10.21 25.00 5.92
N GLY A 201 -11.42 24.67 5.46
CA GLY A 201 -11.88 24.85 4.08
C GLY A 201 -12.40 26.26 3.77
N ALA A 202 -12.04 27.26 4.57
CA ALA A 202 -12.46 28.65 4.39
C ALA A 202 -11.34 29.64 4.71
N ASP A 203 -11.42 30.82 4.09
CA ASP A 203 -10.45 31.91 4.26
C ASP A 203 -10.74 32.75 5.52
N ASP A 204 -11.96 32.64 6.06
CA ASP A 204 -12.41 33.31 7.27
C ASP A 204 -12.93 32.30 8.29
N PHE A 205 -12.52 32.49 9.56
CA PHE A 205 -12.94 31.62 10.65
C PHE A 205 -13.81 32.38 11.66
N ALA A 206 -14.86 31.72 12.13
CA ALA A 206 -15.68 32.25 13.21
C ALA A 206 -14.90 32.15 14.54
N THR A 207 -14.93 33.20 15.37
CA THR A 207 -14.31 33.17 16.71
C THR A 207 -15.20 32.46 17.73
N VAL A 208 -15.52 31.21 17.43
CA VAL A 208 -16.34 30.26 18.18
C VAL A 208 -15.73 28.89 17.93
N TRP A 209 -15.99 27.91 18.79
CA TRP A 209 -15.47 26.56 18.56
C TRP A 209 -16.08 25.91 17.32
N ASP A 210 -15.36 26.11 16.23
CA ASP A 210 -15.63 25.69 14.85
C ASP A 210 -14.47 24.82 14.40
N ALA A 211 -14.49 23.59 14.90
CA ALA A 211 -13.40 22.64 14.75
C ALA A 211 -13.87 21.21 14.91
N TYR A 212 -12.98 20.29 14.53
CA TYR A 212 -13.11 18.86 14.74
C TYR A 212 -11.97 18.39 15.64
N LYS A 213 -12.27 17.45 16.53
CA LYS A 213 -11.25 16.67 17.22
C LYS A 213 -11.10 15.34 16.53
N VAL A 214 -9.94 15.10 15.96
CA VAL A 214 -9.60 13.83 15.29
C VAL A 214 -8.65 13.07 16.20
N THR A 215 -8.86 11.77 16.37
CA THR A 215 -7.91 10.95 17.12
C THR A 215 -6.62 10.74 16.35
N MET A 216 -5.52 10.65 17.10
CA MET A 216 -4.16 10.57 16.59
C MET A 216 -3.52 9.23 16.96
N ARG A 217 -2.25 9.04 16.59
CA ARG A 217 -1.52 7.80 16.84
C ARG A 217 -1.38 7.47 18.31
N GLU A 218 -1.51 8.43 19.22
CA GLU A 218 -1.47 8.20 20.66
C GLU A 218 -2.81 7.74 21.26
N ALA A 219 -3.86 7.59 20.44
CA ALA A 219 -5.12 7.02 20.88
C ALA A 219 -4.99 5.55 21.29
N GLY A 220 -5.88 5.11 22.18
CA GLY A 220 -5.68 3.91 22.99
C GLY A 220 -5.72 2.61 22.19
N GLN A 221 -6.59 2.49 21.19
CA GLN A 221 -6.72 1.29 20.36
C GLN A 221 -6.28 1.58 18.93
N GLN A 222 -5.66 0.59 18.28
CA GLN A 222 -5.20 0.68 16.90
C GLN A 222 -6.33 1.04 15.91
N GLY A 223 -7.55 0.61 16.19
CA GLY A 223 -8.72 0.97 15.38
C GLY A 223 -9.12 2.46 15.47
N GLU A 224 -8.53 3.24 16.37
CA GLU A 224 -8.83 4.66 16.52
C GLU A 224 -7.81 5.54 15.78
N TRP A 225 -6.76 4.96 15.21
CA TRP A 225 -5.71 5.71 14.55
C TRP A 225 -6.12 6.12 13.13
N PRO A 226 -5.61 7.25 12.62
CA PRO A 226 -5.65 7.55 11.20
C PRO A 226 -5.04 6.40 10.39
N VAL A 227 -5.73 6.01 9.32
CA VAL A 227 -5.40 4.82 8.54
C VAL A 227 -5.44 5.11 7.06
N LEU A 228 -4.50 4.56 6.32
CA LEU A 228 -4.52 4.51 4.87
C LEU A 228 -4.67 3.04 4.45
N THR A 229 -5.76 2.75 3.75
CA THR A 229 -6.01 1.42 3.17
C THR A 229 -5.68 1.46 1.70
N LEU A 230 -4.82 0.55 1.26
CA LEU A 230 -4.29 0.47 -0.09
C LEU A 230 -4.69 -0.86 -0.72
N GLY A 231 -5.11 -0.84 -1.98
CA GLY A 231 -5.06 -2.03 -2.81
C GLY A 231 -3.68 -2.10 -3.45
N ILE A 232 -2.99 -3.24 -3.42
CA ILE A 232 -1.70 -3.43 -4.12
C ILE A 232 -1.83 -4.39 -5.30
N VAL A 233 -1.07 -4.13 -6.36
CA VAL A 233 -0.85 -5.11 -7.44
C VAL A 233 -0.17 -6.33 -6.82
N ALA A 234 -0.65 -7.53 -7.15
CA ALA A 234 0.01 -8.74 -6.69
C ALA A 234 1.46 -8.77 -7.19
N ILE A 235 2.41 -8.88 -6.28
CA ILE A 235 3.83 -8.97 -6.60
C ILE A 235 4.14 -10.45 -6.92
N PRO A 236 4.80 -10.76 -8.06
CA PRO A 236 5.21 -12.12 -8.36
C PRO A 236 6.00 -12.74 -7.20
N GLY A 237 5.63 -13.94 -6.78
CA GLY A 237 6.28 -14.62 -5.67
C GLY A 237 5.88 -14.17 -4.26
N ASP A 238 5.17 -13.06 -4.09
CA ASP A 238 4.61 -12.64 -2.81
C ASP A 238 3.29 -13.40 -2.57
N THR A 239 3.29 -14.25 -1.56
CA THR A 239 2.12 -15.06 -1.18
C THR A 239 1.35 -14.43 -0.05
N ASP A 240 1.98 -13.73 0.90
CA ASP A 240 1.28 -13.16 2.06
C ASP A 240 0.76 -11.74 1.83
N GLY A 241 1.16 -11.12 0.70
CA GLY A 241 0.77 -9.79 0.26
C GLY A 241 1.34 -8.66 1.08
N ASN A 242 2.42 -8.92 1.81
CA ASN A 242 3.09 -7.90 2.59
C ASN A 242 3.96 -6.98 1.72
N GLY A 243 4.10 -7.29 0.43
CA GLY A 243 4.84 -6.49 -0.53
C GLY A 243 6.30 -6.88 -0.71
N LEU A 244 6.78 -7.86 0.05
CA LEU A 244 8.13 -8.41 -0.03
C LEU A 244 8.08 -9.81 -0.64
N VAL A 245 9.18 -10.22 -1.24
CA VAL A 245 9.37 -11.61 -1.68
C VAL A 245 10.52 -12.19 -0.89
N GLU A 246 10.21 -12.99 0.12
CA GLU A 246 11.14 -13.38 1.16
C GLU A 246 11.02 -14.87 1.55
N TYR A 247 12.01 -15.32 2.32
CA TYR A 247 12.10 -16.68 2.81
C TYR A 247 12.19 -16.65 4.34
N PRO A 248 11.42 -17.48 5.06
CA PRO A 248 10.53 -18.54 4.54
C PRO A 248 9.10 -18.10 4.21
N GLN A 249 8.70 -16.87 4.55
CA GLN A 249 7.30 -16.43 4.59
C GLN A 249 6.56 -16.70 3.28
N ASP A 250 7.14 -16.37 2.14
CA ASP A 250 6.47 -16.59 0.86
C ASP A 250 6.57 -18.01 0.30
N PHE A 251 7.54 -18.76 0.82
CA PHE A 251 7.74 -20.13 0.42
C PHE A 251 6.87 -21.11 1.22
N ASP A 252 6.57 -20.77 2.48
CA ASP A 252 5.84 -21.64 3.40
C ASP A 252 4.45 -22.02 2.87
N PRO A 253 3.63 -21.12 2.28
CA PRO A 253 2.36 -21.51 1.66
C PRO A 253 2.54 -22.53 0.53
N ILE A 254 3.53 -22.34 -0.35
CA ILE A 254 3.85 -23.27 -1.44
C ILE A 254 4.28 -24.63 -0.88
N LEU A 255 5.09 -24.64 0.18
CA LEU A 255 5.58 -25.87 0.83
C LEU A 255 4.45 -26.62 1.55
N ASN A 256 3.65 -25.90 2.34
CA ASN A 256 2.62 -26.48 3.20
C ASN A 256 1.47 -27.08 2.40
N ASN A 257 1.16 -26.50 1.23
CA ASN A 257 0.08 -26.92 0.36
C ASN A 257 0.60 -27.56 -0.94
N TRP A 258 1.84 -28.06 -0.93
CA TRP A 258 2.47 -28.62 -2.12
C TRP A 258 1.65 -29.77 -2.73
N ARG A 259 1.29 -29.62 -4.01
CA ARG A 259 0.43 -30.52 -4.81
C ARG A 259 -1.05 -30.54 -4.40
N GLU A 260 -1.48 -29.62 -3.55
CA GLU A 260 -2.90 -29.39 -3.35
C GLU A 260 -3.52 -28.83 -4.63
N THR A 261 -4.80 -29.13 -4.82
CA THR A 261 -5.65 -28.69 -5.93
C THR A 261 -6.91 -28.08 -5.35
N ASN A 262 -7.65 -27.28 -6.12
CA ASN A 262 -8.97 -26.77 -5.68
C ASN A 262 -9.88 -27.88 -5.10
N ASP A 263 -9.84 -29.07 -5.72
CA ASP A 263 -10.66 -30.21 -5.31
C ASP A 263 -10.21 -30.81 -3.97
N THR A 264 -8.90 -30.91 -3.73
CA THR A 264 -8.35 -31.47 -2.48
C THR A 264 -8.34 -30.46 -1.35
N PHE A 265 -8.19 -29.18 -1.67
CA PHE A 265 -8.22 -28.06 -0.73
C PHE A 265 -9.65 -27.69 -0.30
N GLY A 266 -10.65 -27.99 -1.15
CA GLY A 266 -12.07 -27.79 -0.84
C GLY A 266 -12.58 -26.37 -1.13
N MET A 267 -11.75 -25.52 -1.71
CA MET A 267 -12.07 -24.17 -2.17
C MET A 267 -11.11 -23.75 -3.29
N THR A 268 -11.40 -22.62 -3.94
CA THR A 268 -10.48 -22.03 -4.90
C THR A 268 -9.21 -21.59 -4.18
N LEU A 269 -8.07 -22.16 -4.58
CA LEU A 269 -6.75 -21.76 -4.12
C LEU A 269 -6.46 -20.32 -4.54
N ALA A 270 -5.87 -19.55 -3.63
CA ALA A 270 -5.38 -18.21 -3.88
C ALA A 270 -3.85 -18.15 -3.77
N ARG A 271 -3.27 -17.00 -4.11
CA ARG A 271 -1.83 -16.74 -3.94
C ARG A 271 -1.39 -16.94 -2.50
N THR A 272 -2.23 -16.57 -1.53
CA THR A 272 -2.02 -16.78 -0.08
C THR A 272 -1.98 -18.25 0.33
N ASP A 273 -2.52 -19.13 -0.49
CA ASP A 273 -2.44 -20.57 -0.28
C ASP A 273 -1.21 -21.17 -0.97
N GLY A 274 -0.46 -20.39 -1.75
CA GLY A 274 0.71 -20.84 -2.53
C GLY A 274 0.45 -21.09 -4.01
N ASP A 275 -0.79 -20.86 -4.51
CA ASP A 275 -1.14 -20.94 -5.94
C ASP A 275 -0.91 -19.57 -6.59
N LEU A 276 0.35 -19.31 -6.96
CA LEU A 276 0.79 -18.02 -7.47
C LEU A 276 0.24 -17.77 -8.87
N ASN A 277 0.21 -18.78 -9.74
CA ASN A 277 -0.29 -18.60 -11.11
C ASN A 277 -1.83 -18.73 -11.22
N VAL A 278 -2.51 -19.06 -10.11
CA VAL A 278 -3.97 -19.20 -9.99
C VAL A 278 -4.53 -20.23 -10.97
N ASP A 279 -3.78 -21.31 -11.20
CA ASP A 279 -4.19 -22.41 -12.09
C ASP A 279 -5.00 -23.50 -11.35
N GLY A 280 -5.16 -23.35 -10.05
CA GLY A 280 -5.90 -24.26 -9.17
C GLY A 280 -5.09 -25.46 -8.70
N VAL A 281 -3.76 -25.47 -8.88
CA VAL A 281 -2.84 -26.53 -8.45
C VAL A 281 -1.50 -25.97 -7.98
N ILE A 282 -1.12 -26.19 -6.73
CA ILE A 282 0.18 -25.74 -6.20
C ILE A 282 1.29 -26.69 -6.63
N ASN A 283 2.18 -26.23 -7.50
CA ASN A 283 3.17 -27.06 -8.15
C ASN A 283 4.48 -26.33 -8.48
N VAL A 284 5.31 -26.96 -9.31
CA VAL A 284 6.64 -26.42 -9.69
C VAL A 284 6.56 -25.09 -10.42
N SER A 285 5.42 -24.75 -10.99
CA SER A 285 5.17 -23.46 -11.65
C SER A 285 5.14 -22.35 -10.61
N ASP A 286 4.44 -22.54 -9.49
CA ASP A 286 4.38 -21.59 -8.37
C ASP A 286 5.73 -21.43 -7.71
N PHE A 287 6.40 -22.55 -7.41
CA PHE A 287 7.78 -22.52 -6.91
C PHE A 287 8.70 -21.74 -7.85
N ARG A 288 8.54 -21.87 -9.16
CA ARG A 288 9.37 -21.15 -10.13
C ARG A 288 9.09 -19.65 -10.09
N GLU A 289 7.82 -19.24 -10.00
CA GLU A 289 7.44 -17.83 -9.86
C GLU A 289 8.06 -17.22 -8.59
N TRP A 290 7.87 -17.86 -7.43
CA TRP A 290 8.51 -17.44 -6.17
C TRP A 290 10.03 -17.37 -6.30
N LYS A 291 10.67 -18.43 -6.80
CA LYS A 291 12.12 -18.52 -6.93
C LYS A 291 12.69 -17.42 -7.83
N ASP A 292 12.09 -17.18 -9.00
CA ASP A 292 12.56 -16.16 -9.93
C ASP A 292 12.41 -14.76 -9.31
N ALA A 293 11.31 -14.49 -8.60
CA ALA A 293 11.09 -13.23 -7.90
C ALA A 293 12.01 -13.04 -6.69
N TYR A 294 12.18 -14.06 -5.85
CA TYR A 294 13.05 -14.05 -4.67
C TYR A 294 14.51 -13.77 -5.05
N LEU A 295 15.01 -14.39 -6.13
CA LEU A 295 16.36 -14.11 -6.63
C LEU A 295 16.47 -12.70 -7.21
N ALA A 296 15.44 -12.19 -7.87
CA ALA A 296 15.40 -10.81 -8.38
C ALA A 296 15.41 -9.78 -7.24
N ALA A 297 14.78 -10.11 -6.09
CA ALA A 297 14.82 -9.31 -4.86
C ALA A 297 16.16 -9.43 -4.08
N GLY A 298 17.15 -10.16 -4.60
CA GLY A 298 18.46 -10.33 -3.98
C GLY A 298 18.58 -11.53 -3.03
N GLY A 299 17.60 -12.43 -3.04
CA GLY A 299 17.61 -13.67 -2.27
C GLY A 299 18.77 -14.62 -2.61
N SER A 300 19.13 -15.50 -1.67
CA SER A 300 20.26 -16.41 -1.80
C SER A 300 19.92 -17.63 -2.69
N PRO A 301 20.76 -17.96 -3.69
CA PRO A 301 20.64 -19.21 -4.45
C PRO A 301 20.75 -20.47 -3.57
N GLU A 302 21.49 -20.42 -2.47
CA GLU A 302 21.60 -21.51 -1.51
C GLU A 302 20.27 -21.76 -0.79
N GLN A 303 19.53 -20.71 -0.43
CA GLN A 303 18.20 -20.82 0.16
C GLN A 303 17.19 -21.40 -0.84
N VAL A 304 17.25 -20.99 -2.10
CA VAL A 304 16.45 -21.59 -3.18
C VAL A 304 16.69 -23.09 -3.31
N LEU A 305 17.96 -23.52 -3.25
CA LEU A 305 18.30 -24.95 -3.35
C LEU A 305 17.75 -25.74 -2.16
N ALA A 306 17.84 -25.19 -0.95
CA ALA A 306 17.28 -25.78 0.26
C ALA A 306 15.75 -25.87 0.20
N ALA A 307 15.08 -24.81 -0.26
CA ALA A 307 13.63 -24.75 -0.48
C ALA A 307 13.19 -25.80 -1.51
N PHE A 308 13.87 -25.92 -2.64
CA PHE A 308 13.52 -26.94 -3.63
C PHE A 308 13.66 -28.37 -3.08
N ALA A 309 14.68 -28.62 -2.27
CA ALA A 309 14.90 -29.92 -1.63
C ALA A 309 13.80 -30.28 -0.61
N SER A 310 13.20 -29.30 0.06
CA SER A 310 12.14 -29.54 1.05
C SER A 310 10.80 -29.95 0.43
N LEU A 311 10.55 -29.62 -0.84
CA LEU A 311 9.33 -29.99 -1.58
C LEU A 311 9.19 -31.50 -1.84
N GLY A 312 10.17 -32.32 -1.43
CA GLY A 312 10.13 -33.77 -1.57
C GLY A 312 10.02 -34.23 -3.04
N VAL A 313 10.43 -33.39 -3.99
CA VAL A 313 10.38 -33.70 -5.41
C VAL A 313 11.34 -34.87 -5.67
N PRO A 314 10.87 -36.02 -6.19
CA PRO A 314 11.74 -37.15 -6.48
C PRO A 314 12.86 -36.71 -7.42
N GLU A 315 14.13 -36.81 -6.98
CA GLU A 315 15.28 -36.37 -7.76
C GLU A 315 15.27 -37.04 -9.15
N PRO A 316 15.03 -36.29 -10.26
CA PRO A 316 14.74 -36.91 -11.55
C PRO A 316 15.95 -37.57 -12.24
N THR A 317 17.16 -37.42 -11.70
CA THR A 317 18.39 -37.72 -12.44
C THR A 317 19.43 -38.51 -11.68
N SER A 318 19.41 -38.57 -10.35
CA SER A 318 20.43 -39.32 -9.59
C SER A 318 20.33 -40.82 -9.86
N ALA A 319 19.11 -41.37 -9.92
CA ALA A 319 18.88 -42.77 -10.26
C ALA A 319 19.16 -43.07 -11.75
N ALA A 320 18.78 -42.16 -12.66
CA ALA A 320 19.00 -42.32 -14.10
C ALA A 320 20.49 -42.16 -14.48
N LEU A 321 21.20 -41.20 -13.87
CA LEU A 321 22.65 -41.02 -13.99
C LEU A 321 23.40 -42.18 -13.35
N ALA A 322 22.99 -42.64 -12.17
CA ALA A 322 23.57 -43.84 -11.57
C ALA A 322 23.37 -45.08 -12.47
N ALA A 323 22.20 -45.24 -13.09
CA ALA A 323 21.93 -46.31 -14.04
C ALA A 323 22.78 -46.17 -15.32
N LEU A 324 22.96 -44.96 -15.86
CA LEU A 324 23.85 -44.69 -16.99
C LEU A 324 25.32 -44.97 -16.66
N VAL A 325 25.77 -44.61 -15.46
CA VAL A 325 27.13 -44.92 -14.98
C VAL A 325 27.31 -46.42 -14.79
N LEU A 326 26.35 -47.11 -14.17
CA LEU A 326 26.40 -48.56 -13.95
C LEU A 326 26.40 -49.33 -15.28
N THR A 327 25.61 -48.91 -16.26
CA THR A 327 25.59 -49.53 -17.59
C THR A 327 26.87 -49.23 -18.39
N ALA A 328 27.44 -48.04 -18.27
CA ALA A 328 28.74 -47.71 -18.88
C ALA A 328 29.89 -48.54 -18.27
N VAL A 329 29.91 -48.73 -16.95
CA VAL A 329 30.92 -49.54 -16.25
C VAL A 329 30.76 -51.03 -16.58
N ALA A 330 29.53 -51.56 -16.58
CA ALA A 330 29.25 -52.95 -16.94
C ALA A 330 29.56 -53.24 -18.43
N GLY A 331 29.34 -52.27 -19.33
CA GLY A 331 29.67 -52.37 -20.75
C GLY A 331 31.17 -52.30 -21.04
N ALA A 332 31.91 -51.45 -20.31
CA ALA A 332 33.36 -51.33 -20.46
C ALA A 332 34.12 -52.58 -19.99
N GLY A 333 33.62 -53.28 -18.96
CA GLY A 333 34.21 -54.53 -18.47
C GLY A 333 34.15 -55.69 -19.46
N ARG A 334 33.12 -55.74 -20.33
CA ARG A 334 32.97 -56.82 -21.33
C ARG A 334 33.83 -56.66 -22.59
N ARG A 335 34.45 -55.49 -22.83
CA ARG A 335 35.32 -55.26 -24.01
C ARG A 335 36.80 -55.53 -23.75
N ARG A 336 37.18 -55.95 -22.53
CA ARG A 336 38.58 -56.21 -22.13
C ARG A 336 38.89 -57.68 -21.81
N ALA A 337 37.97 -58.60 -22.09
CA ALA A 337 38.20 -60.06 -22.06
C ALA A 337 38.15 -60.59 -23.49
#